data_AF-A0A0N0VLW3-F1
#
_entry.id   AF-A0A0N0VLW3-F1
#
_cell.length_a   1.000
_cell.length_b   1.000
_cell.length_c   1.000
_cell.angle_alpha   90.00
_cell.angle_beta   90.00
_cell.angle_gamma   90.00
#
_symmetry.space_group_name_H-M   'P 1'
#
loop_
_entity.id
_entity.type
_entity.pdbx_description
1 polymer ?
#
loop_
_entity_poly.entity_id
_entity_poly.type
_entity_poly.pdbx_seq_one_letter_code
_entity_poly.pdbx_strand_id
1 'polypeptide(L)'
;MVRGFSGFGSGMLIGPTTAALFTPKVALIVLAFVDSLPSMALAWTTRKQTQWREVLPMVLGYLILVPLGIYVLKTADPSALRWFISLSILIAVTLLWGGYKYRGPRSSAVSLSVGAGGGFMGAAAGLPGPPALLYWMAGDSKAAQVRANMIFYLFLTDIIIITGYFLGDIFTVSASALGLLAMLPYLVGIFIGSKCFSGASERLYRNVAFSMILAAAILALPLLDTALR
;
A
#
# COMPACT_ATOMS: atom_id res chain seq x y z
N MET A 1 -6.45 -12.08 0.58
CA MET A 1 -6.91 -12.21 1.99
C MET A 1 -6.86 -10.91 2.80
N VAL A 2 -5.72 -10.20 2.91
CA VAL A 2 -5.60 -8.99 3.76
C VAL A 2 -6.42 -7.76 3.28
N ARG A 3 -6.51 -7.57 1.95
CA ARG A 3 -7.25 -6.44 1.34
C ARG A 3 -8.76 -6.50 1.55
N GLY A 4 -9.35 -7.70 1.48
CA GLY A 4 -10.80 -7.90 1.46
C GLY A 4 -11.51 -7.49 2.75
N PHE A 5 -10.80 -7.48 3.89
CA PHE A 5 -11.38 -7.13 5.19
C PHE A 5 -10.86 -5.78 5.72
N SER A 6 -9.55 -5.52 5.66
CA SER A 6 -9.01 -4.24 6.16
C SER A 6 -9.14 -3.07 5.17
N GLY A 7 -9.43 -3.33 3.89
CA GLY A 7 -9.39 -2.31 2.84
C GLY A 7 -7.99 -1.82 2.48
N PHE A 8 -6.93 -2.41 3.06
CA PHE A 8 -5.52 -2.04 2.90
C PHE A 8 -4.61 -3.29 3.02
N GLY A 9 -3.29 -3.17 2.83
CA GLY A 9 -2.31 -4.19 3.20
C GLY A 9 -1.78 -5.07 2.06
N SER A 10 -2.28 -4.91 0.83
CA SER A 10 -1.81 -5.66 -0.34
C SER A 10 -0.36 -5.31 -0.69
N GLY A 11 -0.02 -4.01 -0.76
CA GLY A 11 1.35 -3.57 -1.01
C GLY A 11 2.33 -3.96 0.09
N MET A 12 1.88 -4.01 1.35
CA MET A 12 2.71 -4.44 2.48
C MET A 12 3.04 -5.94 2.47
N LEU A 13 2.19 -6.77 1.85
CA LEU A 13 2.38 -8.22 1.81
C LEU A 13 3.01 -8.66 0.49
N ILE A 14 2.51 -8.14 -0.64
CA ILE A 14 2.99 -8.46 -1.99
C ILE A 14 4.33 -7.78 -2.27
N GLY A 15 4.51 -6.52 -1.86
CA GLY A 15 5.75 -5.76 -2.07
C GLY A 15 7.00 -6.54 -1.68
N PRO A 16 7.16 -6.94 -0.40
CA PRO A 16 8.34 -7.67 0.04
C PRO A 16 8.42 -9.10 -0.53
N THR A 17 7.32 -9.84 -0.67
CA THR A 17 7.39 -11.21 -1.24
C THR A 17 7.78 -11.20 -2.72
N THR A 18 7.25 -10.25 -3.49
CA THR A 18 7.56 -10.14 -4.91
C THR A 18 8.91 -9.47 -5.11
N ALA A 19 9.36 -8.57 -4.23
CA ALA A 19 10.72 -8.03 -4.24
C ALA A 19 11.80 -9.02 -3.75
N ALA A 20 11.41 -10.10 -3.07
CA ALA A 20 12.30 -11.22 -2.76
C ALA A 20 12.49 -12.15 -3.98
N LEU A 21 11.45 -12.32 -4.79
CA LEU A 21 11.46 -13.18 -5.99
C LEU A 21 11.94 -12.44 -7.25
N PHE A 22 11.71 -11.14 -7.33
CA PHE A 22 11.99 -10.28 -8.48
C PHE A 22 12.65 -8.98 -8.06
N THR A 23 13.11 -8.18 -9.03
CA THR A 23 13.61 -6.83 -8.72
C THR A 23 12.47 -5.94 -8.19
N PRO A 24 12.77 -4.93 -7.34
CA PRO A 24 11.76 -4.03 -6.80
C PRO A 24 10.89 -3.37 -7.88
N LYS A 25 11.48 -3.02 -9.04
CA LYS A 25 10.76 -2.46 -10.17
C LYS A 25 9.65 -3.40 -10.67
N VAL A 26 9.97 -4.68 -10.89
CA VAL A 26 8.99 -5.67 -11.35
C VAL A 26 7.90 -5.88 -10.29
N ALA A 27 8.28 -5.95 -9.01
CA ALA A 27 7.34 -6.11 -7.91
C ALA A 27 6.30 -4.98 -7.85
N LEU A 28 6.73 -3.73 -8.02
CA LEU A 28 5.86 -2.57 -7.99
C LEU A 28 4.95 -2.47 -9.22
N ILE A 29 5.41 -2.89 -10.40
CA ILE A 29 4.57 -2.98 -11.59
C ILE A 29 3.46 -4.01 -11.39
N VAL A 30 3.82 -5.22 -10.94
CA VAL A 30 2.86 -6.29 -10.66
C VAL A 30 1.82 -5.82 -9.64
N LEU A 31 2.27 -5.17 -8.56
CA LEU A 31 1.39 -4.62 -7.53
C LEU A 31 0.39 -3.62 -8.11
N ALA A 32 0.84 -2.68 -8.95
CA ALA A 32 -0.01 -1.66 -9.56
C ALA A 32 -1.15 -2.28 -10.39
N PHE A 33 -0.86 -3.34 -11.15
CA PHE A 33 -1.90 -4.06 -11.89
C PHE A 33 -2.86 -4.79 -10.95
N VAL A 34 -2.31 -5.62 -10.05
CA VAL A 34 -3.07 -6.50 -9.17
C VAL A 34 -4.04 -5.73 -8.27
N ASP A 35 -3.65 -4.53 -7.83
CA ASP A 35 -4.44 -3.70 -6.93
C ASP A 35 -5.53 -2.86 -7.62
N SER A 36 -5.39 -2.60 -8.92
CA SER A 36 -6.22 -1.65 -9.67
C SER A 36 -7.72 -2.00 -9.73
N LEU A 37 -8.10 -3.20 -10.21
CA LEU A 37 -9.53 -3.56 -10.31
C LEU A 37 -10.22 -3.70 -8.94
N PRO A 38 -9.61 -4.37 -7.92
CA PRO A 38 -10.22 -4.43 -6.59
C PRO A 38 -10.43 -3.04 -5.99
N SER A 39 -9.45 -2.14 -6.12
CA SER A 39 -9.59 -0.74 -5.70
C SER A 39 -10.77 -0.06 -6.37
N MET A 40 -10.90 -0.19 -7.69
CA MET A 40 -11.96 0.43 -8.47
C MET A 40 -13.35 -0.05 -8.03
N ALA A 41 -13.53 -1.36 -7.89
CA ALA A 41 -14.80 -1.94 -7.47
C ALA A 41 -15.20 -1.46 -6.06
N LEU A 42 -14.26 -1.47 -5.11
CA LEU A 42 -14.52 -1.02 -3.74
C LEU A 42 -14.78 0.50 -3.67
N ALA A 43 -13.99 1.31 -4.37
CA ALA A 43 -14.16 2.77 -4.41
C ALA A 43 -15.53 3.17 -4.96
N TRP A 44 -16.04 2.46 -5.98
CA TRP A 44 -17.38 2.71 -6.50
C TRP A 44 -18.46 2.54 -5.42
N THR A 45 -18.35 1.52 -4.57
CA THR A 45 -19.32 1.25 -3.50
C THR A 45 -19.24 2.24 -2.35
N THR A 46 -18.06 2.80 -2.06
CA THR A 46 -17.84 3.70 -0.92
C THR A 46 -17.94 5.19 -1.29
N ARG A 47 -18.06 5.54 -2.57
CA ARG A 47 -18.06 6.92 -3.09
C ARG A 47 -18.97 7.92 -2.36
N LYS A 48 -20.13 7.46 -1.88
CA LYS A 48 -21.12 8.31 -1.18
C LYS A 48 -20.75 8.56 0.29
N GLN A 49 -19.89 7.73 0.87
CA GLN A 49 -19.46 7.80 2.28
C GLN A 49 -18.14 8.59 2.44
N THR A 50 -17.41 8.78 1.34
CA THR A 50 -16.13 9.48 1.28
C THR A 50 -16.26 10.97 1.61
N GLN A 51 -15.39 11.46 2.50
CA GLN A 51 -15.22 12.88 2.79
C GLN A 51 -14.11 13.49 1.93
N TRP A 52 -14.52 14.11 0.83
CA TRP A 52 -13.59 14.72 -0.13
C TRP A 52 -12.69 15.81 0.46
N ARG A 53 -13.16 16.51 1.49
CA ARG A 53 -12.36 17.52 2.20
C ARG A 53 -11.14 16.93 2.91
N GLU A 54 -11.18 15.66 3.29
CA GLU A 54 -10.04 14.96 3.88
C GLU A 54 -9.18 14.26 2.82
N VAL A 55 -9.82 13.63 1.84
CA VAL A 55 -9.14 12.84 0.81
C VAL A 55 -8.36 13.72 -0.18
N LEU A 56 -8.95 14.82 -0.67
CA LEU A 56 -8.33 15.63 -1.73
C LEU A 56 -6.97 16.23 -1.32
N PRO A 57 -6.79 16.86 -0.14
CA PRO A 57 -5.49 17.37 0.26
C PRO A 57 -4.42 16.29 0.34
N MET A 58 -4.78 15.06 0.79
CA MET A 58 -3.84 13.94 0.82
C MET A 58 -3.47 13.47 -0.59
N VAL A 59 -4.42 13.37 -1.50
CA VAL A 59 -4.16 12.98 -2.89
C VAL A 59 -3.30 14.04 -3.61
N LEU A 60 -3.53 15.32 -3.35
CA LEU A 60 -2.69 16.40 -3.87
C LEU A 60 -1.26 16.30 -3.33
N GLY A 61 -1.11 16.10 -2.02
CA GLY A 61 0.19 15.83 -1.41
C GLY A 61 0.89 14.64 -2.07
N TYR A 62 0.16 13.55 -2.24
CA TYR A 62 0.64 12.33 -2.88
C TYR A 62 1.22 12.62 -4.27
N LEU A 63 0.46 13.31 -5.12
CA LEU A 63 0.87 13.67 -6.47
C LEU A 63 2.18 14.47 -6.50
N ILE A 64 2.43 15.34 -5.51
CA ILE A 64 3.63 16.19 -5.45
C ILE A 64 4.92 15.37 -5.33
N LEU A 65 4.93 14.31 -4.52
CA LEU A 65 6.16 13.53 -4.25
C LEU A 65 6.25 12.19 -5.01
N VAL A 66 5.23 11.84 -5.81
CA VAL A 66 5.33 10.69 -6.72
C VAL A 66 6.51 10.80 -7.69
N PRO A 67 6.78 11.94 -8.37
CA PRO A 67 7.94 12.06 -9.27
C PRO A 67 9.27 11.78 -8.56
N LEU A 68 9.42 12.24 -7.32
CA LEU A 68 10.61 11.98 -6.51
C LEU A 68 10.75 10.50 -6.17
N GLY A 69 9.66 9.83 -5.77
CA GLY A 69 9.68 8.40 -5.49
C GLY A 69 9.99 7.56 -6.73
N ILE A 70 9.48 7.95 -7.90
CA ILE A 70 9.80 7.31 -9.19
C ILE A 70 11.27 7.52 -9.54
N TYR A 71 11.79 8.74 -9.36
CA TYR A 71 13.21 9.03 -9.59
C TYR A 71 14.12 8.13 -8.75
N VAL A 72 13.81 7.99 -7.44
CA VAL A 72 14.54 7.07 -6.54
C VAL A 72 14.39 5.63 -7.01
N LEU A 73 13.18 5.18 -7.37
CA LEU A 73 12.96 3.83 -7.92
C LEU A 73 13.80 3.55 -9.17
N LYS A 74 14.01 4.56 -10.05
CA LYS A 74 14.80 4.40 -11.27
C LYS A 74 16.29 4.31 -11.00
N THR A 75 16.80 5.15 -10.12
CA THR A 75 18.23 5.47 -9.99
C THR A 75 18.91 4.82 -8.79
N ALA A 76 18.15 4.48 -7.75
CA ALA A 76 18.71 3.87 -6.55
C ALA A 76 19.23 2.46 -6.83
N ASP A 77 20.28 2.09 -6.11
CA ASP A 77 20.79 0.72 -6.09
C ASP A 77 19.67 -0.26 -5.63
N PRO A 78 19.46 -1.40 -6.31
CA PRO A 78 18.41 -2.34 -5.95
C PRO A 78 18.52 -2.88 -4.52
N SER A 79 19.73 -3.05 -3.98
CA SER A 79 19.92 -3.52 -2.61
C SER A 79 19.54 -2.44 -1.59
N ALA A 80 19.94 -1.19 -1.83
CA ALA A 80 19.55 -0.05 -1.01
C ALA A 80 18.03 0.15 -1.01
N LEU A 81 17.38 -0.05 -2.16
CA LEU A 81 15.92 0.04 -2.27
C LEU A 81 15.22 -1.09 -1.53
N ARG A 82 15.73 -2.33 -1.60
CA ARG A 82 15.20 -3.46 -0.80
C ARG A 82 15.30 -3.17 0.70
N TRP A 83 16.43 -2.63 1.17
CA TRP A 83 16.59 -2.19 2.55
C TRP A 83 15.57 -1.12 2.95
N PHE A 84 15.44 -0.08 2.13
CA PHE A 84 14.49 1.01 2.36
C PHE A 84 13.04 0.50 2.45
N ILE A 85 12.63 -0.37 1.54
CA ILE A 85 11.30 -0.99 1.52
C ILE A 85 11.10 -1.80 2.81
N SER A 86 12.00 -2.74 3.11
CA SER A 86 11.86 -3.64 4.27
C SER A 86 11.81 -2.85 5.59
N LEU A 87 12.70 -1.86 5.77
CA LEU A 87 12.70 -1.03 6.98
C LEU A 87 11.43 -0.18 7.09
N SER A 88 10.96 0.39 5.97
CA SER A 88 9.71 1.15 5.94
C SER A 88 8.51 0.29 6.34
N ILE A 89 8.46 -0.97 5.89
CA ILE A 89 7.40 -1.92 6.27
C ILE A 89 7.50 -2.26 7.76
N LEU A 90 8.70 -2.53 8.27
CA LEU A 90 8.91 -2.84 9.69
C LEU A 90 8.46 -1.67 10.59
N ILE A 91 8.85 -0.44 10.26
CA ILE A 91 8.44 0.77 10.98
C ILE A 91 6.91 0.92 10.91
N ALA A 92 6.33 0.78 9.72
CA ALA A 92 4.89 0.90 9.56
C ALA A 92 4.13 -0.14 10.37
N VAL A 93 4.52 -1.42 10.31
CA VAL A 93 3.85 -2.51 11.04
C VAL A 93 4.01 -2.33 12.55
N THR A 94 5.19 -1.95 13.03
CA THR A 94 5.41 -1.75 14.48
C THR A 94 4.58 -0.60 15.02
N LEU A 95 4.51 0.55 14.32
CA LEU A 95 3.66 1.67 14.72
C LEU A 95 2.17 1.30 14.72
N LEU A 96 1.72 0.59 13.68
CA LEU A 96 0.33 0.16 13.54
C LEU A 96 -0.07 -0.92 14.56
N TRP A 97 0.83 -1.86 14.85
CA TRP A 97 0.59 -2.92 15.82
C TRP A 97 0.65 -2.39 17.26
N GLY A 98 1.58 -1.47 17.53
CA GLY A 98 1.67 -0.75 18.81
C GLY A 98 0.47 0.16 19.08
N GLY A 99 -0.44 0.33 18.11
CA GLY A 99 -1.65 1.12 18.27
C GLY A 99 -1.37 2.62 18.36
N TYR A 100 -0.27 3.08 17.76
CA TYR A 100 0.06 4.50 17.72
C TYR A 100 -1.08 5.28 17.04
N LYS A 101 -1.49 6.38 17.69
CA LYS A 101 -2.52 7.28 17.18
C LYS A 101 -1.98 8.70 17.15
N TYR A 102 -1.93 9.29 15.96
CA TYR A 102 -1.63 10.70 15.78
C TYR A 102 -2.68 11.63 16.42
N ARG A 103 -2.31 12.35 17.49
CA ARG A 103 -3.22 13.28 18.20
C ARG A 103 -3.11 14.74 17.77
N GLY A 104 -2.38 15.02 16.69
CA GLY A 104 -2.14 16.40 16.25
C GLY A 104 -3.27 16.98 15.40
N PRO A 105 -3.11 18.24 14.96
CA PRO A 105 -4.13 18.94 14.18
C PRO A 105 -4.37 18.26 12.82
N ARG A 106 -5.64 18.29 12.37
CA ARG A 106 -6.10 17.76 11.08
C ARG A 106 -6.29 18.87 10.04
N SER A 107 -5.30 19.75 9.92
CA SER A 107 -5.34 20.83 8.92
C SER A 107 -5.08 20.27 7.53
N SER A 108 -5.55 20.97 6.50
CA SER A 108 -5.24 20.62 5.10
C SER A 108 -3.74 20.54 4.83
N ALA A 109 -2.93 21.33 5.55
CA ALA A 109 -1.47 21.29 5.45
C ALA A 109 -0.90 19.97 5.98
N VAL A 110 -1.38 19.48 7.13
CA VAL A 110 -0.97 18.18 7.66
C VAL A 110 -1.42 17.05 6.74
N SER A 111 -2.66 17.08 6.25
CA SER A 111 -3.15 16.11 5.25
C SER A 111 -2.26 16.10 4.00
N LEU A 112 -1.83 17.28 3.51
CA LEU A 112 -0.95 17.40 2.36
C LEU A 112 0.44 16.79 2.65
N SER A 113 1.04 17.06 3.81
CA SER A 113 2.32 16.47 4.20
C SER A 113 2.26 14.95 4.35
N VAL A 114 1.19 14.43 4.97
CA VAL A 114 0.97 12.98 5.09
C VAL A 114 0.78 12.36 3.70
N GLY A 115 -0.02 13.02 2.85
CA GLY A 115 -0.20 12.65 1.47
C GLY A 115 1.11 12.57 0.70
N ALA A 116 1.97 13.59 0.84
CA ALA A 116 3.28 13.66 0.22
C ALA A 116 4.20 12.53 0.68
N GLY A 117 4.24 12.24 1.99
CA GLY A 117 4.94 11.05 2.50
C GLY A 117 4.40 9.75 1.89
N GLY A 118 3.07 9.64 1.78
CA GLY A 118 2.40 8.56 1.06
C GLY A 118 2.79 8.47 -0.42
N GLY A 119 2.95 9.60 -1.10
CA GLY A 119 3.36 9.68 -2.51
C GLY A 119 4.76 9.15 -2.74
N PHE A 120 5.71 9.62 -1.93
CA PHE A 120 7.08 9.13 -1.95
C PHE A 120 7.15 7.63 -1.65
N MET A 121 6.54 7.19 -0.54
CA MET A 121 6.55 5.77 -0.15
C MET A 121 5.76 4.88 -1.12
N GLY A 122 4.69 5.39 -1.71
CA GLY A 122 3.89 4.70 -2.71
C GLY A 122 4.69 4.43 -3.98
N ALA A 123 5.37 5.44 -4.50
CA ALA A 123 6.17 5.33 -5.72
C ALA A 123 7.51 4.61 -5.51
N ALA A 124 8.22 4.88 -4.41
CA ALA A 124 9.53 4.27 -4.17
C ALA A 124 9.42 2.83 -3.61
N ALA A 125 8.36 2.54 -2.85
CA ALA A 125 8.26 1.30 -2.08
C ALA A 125 6.94 0.54 -2.23
N GLY A 126 5.94 1.05 -2.95
CA GLY A 126 4.62 0.39 -3.06
C GLY A 126 3.80 0.49 -1.78
N LEU A 127 4.09 1.48 -0.92
CA LEU A 127 3.48 1.63 0.40
C LEU A 127 2.77 2.99 0.53
N PRO A 128 1.69 3.23 -0.23
CA PRO A 128 0.97 4.51 -0.18
C PRO A 128 0.13 4.68 1.10
N GLY A 129 -0.27 3.58 1.74
CA GLY A 129 -1.27 3.59 2.81
C GLY A 129 -0.80 3.74 4.27
N PRO A 130 0.42 3.35 4.72
CA PRO A 130 0.78 3.51 6.14
C PRO A 130 0.71 4.96 6.66
N PRO A 131 1.22 5.99 5.95
CA PRO A 131 1.04 7.38 6.37
C PRO A 131 -0.44 7.77 6.50
N ALA A 132 -1.27 7.38 5.52
CA ALA A 132 -2.69 7.66 5.53
C ALA A 132 -3.43 6.96 6.67
N LEU A 133 -3.05 5.72 6.97
CA LEU A 133 -3.70 4.89 7.97
C LEU A 133 -3.36 5.36 9.39
N LEU A 134 -2.11 5.77 9.64
CA LEU A 134 -1.72 6.43 10.89
C LEU A 134 -2.43 7.76 11.12
N TYR A 135 -2.74 8.50 10.05
CA TYR A 135 -3.43 9.79 10.13
C TYR A 135 -4.94 9.64 10.38
N TRP A 136 -5.62 8.77 9.61
CA TRP A 136 -7.07 8.61 9.72
C TRP A 136 -7.54 7.77 10.90
N MET A 137 -6.80 6.75 11.32
CA MET A 137 -7.18 5.92 12.49
C MET A 137 -7.03 6.64 13.84
N ALA A 138 -6.49 7.86 13.83
CA ALA A 138 -6.12 8.54 15.05
C ALA A 138 -7.19 9.47 15.66
N GLY A 139 -8.38 9.57 15.07
CA GLY A 139 -9.44 10.45 15.59
C GLY A 139 -10.82 9.83 15.59
N ASP A 140 -11.79 10.59 16.08
CA ASP A 140 -13.14 10.13 16.44
C ASP A 140 -14.10 9.97 15.25
N SER A 141 -13.58 10.00 14.02
CA SER A 141 -14.36 9.78 12.81
C SER A 141 -14.99 8.39 12.82
N LYS A 142 -16.24 8.26 12.37
CA LYS A 142 -16.93 6.96 12.31
C LYS A 142 -16.09 5.97 11.50
N ALA A 143 -15.86 4.76 12.02
CA ALA A 143 -15.01 3.76 11.38
C ALA A 143 -15.36 3.50 9.89
N ALA A 144 -16.66 3.54 9.54
CA ALA A 144 -17.13 3.41 8.16
C ALA A 144 -16.61 4.54 7.24
N GLN A 145 -16.55 5.78 7.74
CA GLN A 145 -16.07 6.94 7.00
C GLN A 145 -14.55 6.88 6.78
N VAL A 146 -13.78 6.53 7.82
CA VAL A 146 -12.33 6.29 7.70
C VAL A 146 -12.03 5.22 6.66
N ARG A 147 -12.80 4.12 6.69
CA ARG A 147 -12.68 3.04 5.70
C ARG A 147 -13.00 3.52 4.29
N ALA A 148 -14.08 4.28 4.11
CA ALA A 148 -14.45 4.84 2.82
C ALA A 148 -13.37 5.78 2.26
N ASN A 149 -12.85 6.68 3.10
CA ASN A 149 -11.75 7.59 2.75
C ASN A 149 -10.49 6.83 2.34
N MET A 150 -10.11 5.80 3.09
CA MET A 150 -8.94 4.96 2.79
C MET A 150 -9.08 4.25 1.44
N ILE A 151 -10.21 3.60 1.21
CA ILE A 151 -10.47 2.87 -0.05
C ILE A 151 -10.38 3.83 -1.23
N PHE A 152 -11.01 5.00 -1.12
CA PHE A 152 -11.03 5.96 -2.22
C PHE A 152 -9.67 6.63 -2.44
N TYR A 153 -8.93 6.93 -1.37
CA TYR A 153 -7.55 7.40 -1.44
C TYR A 153 -6.66 6.40 -2.16
N LEU A 154 -6.67 5.12 -1.74
CA LEU A 154 -5.87 4.08 -2.37
C LEU A 154 -6.19 3.93 -3.87
N PHE A 155 -7.47 3.98 -4.24
CA PHE A 155 -7.89 3.97 -5.64
C PHE A 155 -7.32 5.15 -6.45
N LEU A 156 -7.43 6.38 -5.92
CA LEU A 156 -6.87 7.55 -6.62
C LEU A 156 -5.34 7.48 -6.70
N THR A 157 -4.67 6.97 -5.66
CA THR A 157 -3.22 6.81 -5.67
C THR A 157 -2.77 5.72 -6.64
N ASP A 158 -3.55 4.65 -6.82
CA ASP A 158 -3.28 3.62 -7.83
C ASP A 158 -3.31 4.23 -9.24
N ILE A 159 -4.30 5.08 -9.54
CA ILE A 159 -4.36 5.80 -10.82
C ILE A 159 -3.10 6.66 -11.00
N ILE A 160 -2.75 7.46 -9.98
CA ILE A 160 -1.58 8.35 -10.03
C ILE A 160 -0.29 7.56 -10.24
N ILE A 161 -0.11 6.42 -9.56
CA ILE A 161 1.07 5.58 -9.69
C ILE A 161 1.15 4.93 -11.06
N ILE A 162 0.04 4.39 -11.57
CA ILE A 162 0.00 3.80 -12.91
C ILE A 162 0.36 4.87 -13.94
N THR A 163 -0.23 6.06 -13.86
CA THR A 163 0.12 7.18 -14.75
C THR A 163 1.58 7.59 -14.57
N GLY A 164 2.07 7.71 -13.34
CA GLY A 164 3.45 8.07 -13.05
C GLY A 164 4.46 7.06 -13.59
N TYR A 165 4.22 5.76 -13.41
CA TYR A 165 5.07 4.69 -13.95
C TYR A 165 5.03 4.64 -15.48
N PHE A 166 3.91 4.98 -16.09
CA PHE A 166 3.80 5.13 -17.54
C PHE A 166 4.63 6.30 -18.05
N LEU A 167 4.46 7.49 -17.48
CA LEU A 167 5.22 8.69 -17.84
C LEU A 167 6.72 8.58 -17.49
N GLY A 168 7.05 7.76 -16.49
CA GLY A 168 8.42 7.50 -16.05
C GLY A 168 9.13 6.37 -16.80
N ASP A 169 8.53 5.79 -17.84
CA ASP A 169 9.06 4.64 -18.58
C ASP A 169 9.48 3.47 -17.68
N ILE A 170 8.69 3.18 -16.65
CA ILE A 170 8.95 2.11 -15.69
C ILE A 170 8.40 0.77 -16.20
N PHE A 171 7.29 0.79 -16.93
CA PHE A 171 6.62 -0.42 -17.37
C PHE A 171 7.48 -1.24 -18.34
N THR A 172 7.45 -2.55 -18.15
CA THR A 172 8.06 -3.52 -19.07
C THR A 172 6.99 -4.51 -19.50
N VAL A 173 7.06 -5.01 -20.74
CA VAL A 173 6.05 -5.94 -21.28
C VAL A 173 5.92 -7.19 -20.41
N SER A 174 7.05 -7.75 -19.97
CA SER A 174 7.09 -8.94 -19.12
C SER A 174 6.46 -8.71 -17.74
N ALA A 175 6.79 -7.61 -17.06
CA ALA A 175 6.21 -7.31 -15.75
C ALA A 175 4.72 -6.96 -15.84
N SER A 176 4.29 -6.26 -16.88
CA SER A 176 2.88 -5.94 -17.12
C SER A 176 2.06 -7.20 -17.41
N ALA A 177 2.58 -8.11 -18.24
CA ALA A 177 1.93 -9.40 -18.49
C ALA A 177 1.83 -10.25 -17.21
N LEU A 178 2.88 -10.28 -16.40
CA LEU A 178 2.87 -10.94 -15.10
C LEU A 178 1.82 -10.34 -14.15
N GLY A 179 1.74 -9.00 -14.09
CA GLY A 179 0.73 -8.30 -13.30
C GLY A 179 -0.71 -8.63 -13.71
N LEU A 180 -0.98 -8.65 -15.02
CA LEU A 180 -2.28 -9.04 -15.57
C LEU A 180 -2.62 -10.50 -15.29
N LEU A 181 -1.67 -11.42 -15.42
CA LEU A 181 -1.88 -12.84 -15.09
C LEU A 181 -2.09 -13.06 -13.60
N ALA A 182 -1.32 -12.37 -12.74
CA ALA A 182 -1.40 -12.46 -11.29
C ALA A 182 -2.70 -11.86 -10.73
N MET A 183 -3.37 -10.99 -11.49
CA MET A 183 -4.63 -10.39 -11.09
C MET A 183 -5.74 -11.42 -10.83
N LEU A 184 -5.88 -12.44 -11.67
CA LEU A 184 -6.90 -13.47 -11.51
C LEU A 184 -6.77 -14.28 -10.21
N PRO A 185 -5.62 -14.93 -9.91
CA PRO A 185 -5.46 -15.64 -8.65
C PRO A 185 -5.54 -14.70 -7.45
N TYR A 186 -5.15 -13.44 -7.60
CA TYR A 186 -5.32 -12.44 -6.56
C TYR A 186 -6.78 -12.13 -6.25
N LEU A 187 -7.62 -11.94 -7.28
CA LEU A 187 -9.06 -11.75 -7.12
C LEU A 187 -9.72 -12.94 -6.43
N VAL A 188 -9.34 -14.17 -6.82
CA VAL A 188 -9.78 -15.40 -6.15
C VAL A 188 -9.35 -15.41 -4.68
N GLY A 189 -8.10 -15.03 -4.38
CA GLY A 189 -7.58 -14.94 -3.01
C GLY A 189 -8.23 -13.83 -2.17
N ILE A 190 -8.73 -12.75 -2.79
CA ILE A 190 -9.58 -11.76 -2.13
C ILE A 190 -10.94 -12.38 -1.82
N PHE A 191 -11.57 -13.04 -2.80
CA PHE A 191 -12.90 -13.65 -2.62
C PHE A 191 -12.89 -14.72 -1.52
N ILE A 192 -11.97 -15.68 -1.58
CA ILE A 192 -11.80 -16.72 -0.55
C ILE A 192 -11.52 -16.07 0.81
N GLY A 193 -10.61 -15.11 0.88
CA GLY A 193 -10.32 -14.40 2.12
C GLY A 193 -11.53 -13.68 2.70
N SER A 194 -12.36 -13.05 1.86
CA SER A 194 -13.58 -12.38 2.32
C SER A 194 -14.61 -13.36 2.91
N LYS A 195 -14.65 -14.61 2.42
CA LYS A 195 -15.54 -15.67 2.89
C LYS A 195 -15.03 -16.35 4.15
N CYS A 196 -13.75 -16.71 4.22
CA CYS A 196 -13.15 -17.38 5.38
C CYS A 196 -13.14 -16.52 6.65
N PHE A 197 -13.08 -15.19 6.51
CA PHE A 197 -12.96 -14.26 7.63
C PHE A 197 -14.24 -13.49 7.94
N SER A 198 -15.39 -13.85 7.35
CA SER A 198 -16.68 -13.17 7.57
C SER A 198 -17.19 -13.22 9.01
N GLY A 199 -16.65 -14.10 9.85
CA GLY A 199 -16.96 -14.22 11.29
C GLY A 199 -15.77 -14.10 12.24
N ALA A 200 -14.58 -13.73 11.75
CA ALA A 200 -13.39 -13.59 12.61
C ALA A 200 -13.41 -12.26 13.38
N SER A 201 -12.92 -12.28 14.63
CA SER A 201 -12.78 -11.03 15.40
C SER A 201 -11.74 -10.10 14.76
N GLU A 202 -12.01 -8.79 14.79
CA GLU A 202 -11.11 -7.76 14.24
C GLU A 202 -9.70 -7.87 14.81
N ARG A 203 -9.58 -8.24 16.10
CA ARG A 203 -8.30 -8.41 16.79
C ARG A 203 -7.51 -9.62 16.29
N LEU A 204 -8.16 -10.77 16.10
CA LEU A 204 -7.51 -11.96 15.55
C LEU A 204 -7.00 -11.69 14.14
N TYR A 205 -7.85 -11.08 13.32
CA TYR A 205 -7.49 -10.72 11.95
C TYR A 205 -6.28 -9.80 11.89
N ARG A 206 -6.31 -8.71 12.68
CA ARG A 206 -5.21 -7.73 12.71
C ARG A 206 -3.89 -8.37 13.12
N ASN A 207 -3.91 -9.23 14.12
CA ASN A 207 -2.73 -9.95 14.58
C ASN A 207 -2.18 -10.90 13.51
N VAL A 208 -3.03 -11.68 12.84
CA VAL A 208 -2.60 -12.59 11.76
C VAL A 208 -2.03 -11.81 10.58
N ALA A 209 -2.71 -10.76 10.13
CA ALA A 209 -2.25 -9.92 9.03
C ALA A 209 -0.90 -9.25 9.33
N PHE A 210 -0.75 -8.64 10.51
CA PHE A 210 0.52 -8.03 10.90
C PHE A 210 1.63 -9.05 11.09
N SER A 211 1.34 -10.25 11.61
CA SER A 211 2.32 -11.33 11.71
C SER A 211 2.81 -11.77 10.34
N MET A 212 1.91 -11.92 9.36
CA MET A 212 2.29 -12.27 8.00
C MET A 212 3.11 -11.18 7.31
N ILE A 213 2.74 -9.90 7.49
CA ILE A 213 3.51 -8.77 6.94
C ILE A 213 4.89 -8.70 7.60
N LEU A 214 4.98 -8.90 8.92
CA LEU A 214 6.25 -8.91 9.65
C LEU A 214 7.14 -10.05 9.15
N ALA A 215 6.60 -11.26 9.02
CA ALA A 215 7.32 -12.40 8.47
C ALA A 215 7.80 -12.13 7.04
N ALA A 216 6.94 -11.58 6.18
CA ALA A 216 7.31 -11.23 4.80
C ALA A 216 8.41 -10.16 4.75
N ALA A 217 8.34 -9.12 5.60
CA ALA A 217 9.35 -8.08 5.68
C ALA A 217 10.69 -8.61 6.18
N ILE A 218 10.69 -9.50 7.17
CA ILE A 218 11.89 -10.17 7.67
C ILE A 218 12.49 -11.04 6.59
N LEU A 219 11.70 -11.89 5.93
CA LEU A 219 12.16 -12.77 4.85
C LEU A 219 12.69 -11.99 3.64
N ALA A 220 12.19 -10.77 3.40
CA ALA A 220 12.67 -9.90 2.34
C ALA A 220 13.91 -9.06 2.72
N LEU A 221 14.44 -9.20 3.94
CA LEU A 221 15.68 -8.53 4.33
C LEU A 221 16.86 -9.05 3.50
N PRO A 222 17.65 -8.16 2.88
CA PRO A 222 18.83 -8.57 2.11
C PRO A 222 19.85 -9.38 2.93
N LEU A 223 19.86 -9.25 4.26
CA LEU A 223 20.69 -10.07 5.17
C LEU A 223 20.41 -11.58 5.07
N LEU A 224 19.20 -11.97 4.68
CA LEU A 224 18.83 -13.39 4.56
C LEU A 224 19.13 -13.96 3.17
N ASP A 225 19.51 -13.13 2.18
CA ASP A 225 19.90 -13.60 0.85
C ASP A 225 21.14 -14.53 0.92
N THR A 226 22.04 -14.33 1.89
CA THR A 226 23.23 -15.18 2.14
C THR A 226 22.93 -16.49 2.85
N ALA A 227 21.74 -16.64 3.44
CA ALA A 227 21.34 -17.88 4.14
C ALA A 227 20.35 -18.74 3.33
N LEU A 228 19.75 -18.17 2.28
CA LEU A 228 18.69 -18.79 1.46
C LEU A 228 19.13 -19.14 0.03
N ARG A 229 20.38 -18.85 -0.36
CA ARG A 229 21.00 -19.26 -1.63
C ARG A 229 22.22 -20.14 -1.36
#